data_AF-A0A522PKZ2-F1
#
_entry.id   AF-A0A522PKZ2-F1
#
_cell.length_a   1.000
_cell.length_b   1.000
_cell.length_c   1.000
_cell.angle_alpha   90.00
_cell.angle_beta   90.00
_cell.angle_gamma   90.00
#
_symmetry.space_group_name_H-M   'P 1'
#
loop_
_entity.id
_entity.type
_entity.pdbx_description
1 polymer ?
#
loop_
_entity_poly.entity_id
_entity_poly.type
_entity_poly.pdbx_seq_one_letter_code
_entity_poly.pdbx_strand_id
1 'polypeptide(L)'
;MTADLVKEVRARLDLEGFTHVRIIVSGGLNPERIAYFKAEGAPVDSFAVGSYISGASPIDFTGDLKEIDGNPIAKRGRIPGVTSSPDIRRVDLAAWRAS
;
A
#
# COMPACT_ATOMS: atom_id res chain seq x y z
N MET A 1 -8.05 6.76 1.41
CA MET A 1 -8.18 7.20 0.01
C MET A 1 -9.64 7.53 -0.27
N THR A 2 -9.90 8.65 -0.93
CA THR A 2 -11.22 9.21 -1.20
C THR A 2 -11.44 9.36 -2.71
N ALA A 3 -12.70 9.46 -3.15
CA ALA A 3 -13.02 9.72 -4.55
C ALA A 3 -12.49 11.08 -5.02
N ASP A 4 -12.53 12.10 -4.15
CA ASP A 4 -12.05 13.45 -4.48
C ASP A 4 -10.55 13.48 -4.77
N LEU A 5 -9.75 12.72 -4.04
CA LEU A 5 -8.32 12.61 -4.32
C LEU A 5 -8.06 12.03 -5.72
N VAL A 6 -8.86 11.03 -6.13
CA VAL A 6 -8.75 10.44 -7.49
C VAL A 6 -9.11 11.47 -8.55
N LYS A 7 -10.20 12.23 -8.35
CA LYS A 7 -10.63 13.30 -9.26
C LYS A 7 -9.56 14.40 -9.37
N GLU A 8 -8.97 14.80 -8.24
CA GLU A 8 -7.90 15.80 -8.20
C GLU A 8 -6.65 15.33 -8.96
N VAL A 9 -6.21 14.08 -8.74
CA VAL A 9 -5.09 13.49 -9.46
C VAL A 9 -5.37 13.45 -10.96
N ARG A 10 -6.56 13.01 -11.36
CA ARG A 10 -6.97 12.99 -12.77
C ARG A 10 -6.92 14.38 -13.39
N ALA A 11 -7.51 15.38 -12.73
CA ALA A 11 -7.53 16.75 -13.21
C ALA A 11 -6.11 17.31 -13.41
N ARG A 12 -5.18 17.04 -12.48
CA ARG A 12 -3.78 17.47 -12.60
C ARG A 12 -3.05 16.79 -13.75
N LEU A 13 -3.25 15.48 -13.92
CA LEU A 13 -2.66 14.75 -15.04
C LEU A 13 -3.19 15.27 -16.37
N ASP A 14 -4.49 15.58 -16.45
CA ASP A 14 -5.12 16.05 -17.68
C ASP A 14 -4.67 17.46 -18.06
N LEU A 15 -4.49 18.36 -17.07
CA LEU A 15 -3.92 19.69 -17.29
C LEU A 15 -2.51 19.65 -17.90
N GLU A 16 -1.73 18.63 -17.55
CA GLU A 16 -0.38 18.41 -18.08
C GLU A 16 -0.37 17.52 -19.35
N GLY A 17 -1.55 17.19 -19.90
CA GLY A 17 -1.69 16.39 -21.12
C GLY A 17 -1.48 14.87 -20.95
N PHE A 18 -1.40 14.36 -19.73
CA PHE A 18 -1.17 12.95 -19.40
C PHE A 18 -2.47 12.12 -19.33
N THR A 19 -3.36 12.28 -20.29
CA THR A 19 -4.66 11.57 -20.34
C THR A 19 -4.54 10.05 -20.46
N HIS A 20 -3.38 9.57 -20.93
CA HIS A 20 -3.07 8.15 -21.11
C HIS A 20 -2.62 7.44 -19.81
N VAL A 21 -2.27 8.20 -18.77
CA VAL A 21 -1.82 7.63 -17.50
C VAL A 21 -3.00 7.01 -16.77
N ARG A 22 -2.90 5.73 -16.41
CA ARG A 22 -3.96 5.02 -15.68
C ARG A 22 -3.85 5.23 -14.17
N ILE A 23 -4.99 5.27 -13.50
CA ILE A 23 -5.13 5.37 -12.05
C ILE A 23 -5.60 4.02 -11.49
N ILE A 24 -4.74 3.43 -10.66
CA ILE A 24 -5.03 2.20 -9.92
C ILE A 24 -5.23 2.53 -8.44
N VAL A 25 -6.33 2.05 -7.89
CA VAL A 25 -6.72 2.24 -6.48
C VAL A 25 -6.48 0.94 -5.73
N SER A 26 -5.74 1.00 -4.62
CA SER A 26 -5.42 -0.16 -3.77
C SER A 26 -5.53 0.17 -2.27
N GLY A 27 -5.60 -0.86 -1.44
CA GLY A 27 -5.57 -0.74 0.03
C GLY A 27 -6.95 -0.75 0.68
N GLY A 28 -7.22 -1.82 1.45
CA GLY A 28 -8.44 -1.98 2.25
C GLY A 28 -9.73 -1.98 1.42
N LEU A 29 -9.67 -2.41 0.15
CA LEU A 29 -10.83 -2.43 -0.74
C LEU A 29 -11.76 -3.59 -0.43
N ASN A 30 -13.05 -3.30 -0.47
CA ASN A 30 -14.17 -4.22 -0.37
C ASN A 30 -15.29 -3.75 -1.35
N PRO A 31 -16.38 -4.52 -1.53
CA PRO A 31 -17.46 -4.15 -2.45
C PRO A 31 -18.08 -2.78 -2.16
N GLU A 32 -18.25 -2.42 -0.89
CA GLU A 32 -18.84 -1.15 -0.47
C GLU A 32 -17.96 0.04 -0.89
N ARG A 33 -16.64 -0.06 -0.69
CA ARG A 33 -15.69 0.98 -1.12
C ARG A 33 -15.64 1.09 -2.65
N ILE A 34 -15.69 -0.02 -3.37
CA ILE A 34 -15.71 0.00 -4.84
C ILE A 34 -17.00 0.67 -5.33
N ALA A 35 -18.15 0.35 -4.73
CA ALA A 35 -19.42 0.99 -5.04
C ALA A 35 -19.38 2.51 -4.78
N TYR A 36 -18.77 2.93 -3.67
CA TYR A 36 -18.54 4.35 -3.36
C TYR A 36 -17.77 5.07 -4.48
N PHE A 37 -16.62 4.54 -4.94
CA PHE A 37 -15.86 5.19 -6.02
C PHE A 37 -16.66 5.29 -7.33
N LYS A 38 -17.46 4.26 -7.65
CA LYS A 38 -18.32 4.26 -8.84
C LYS A 38 -19.45 5.28 -8.72
N ALA A 39 -20.14 5.31 -7.58
CA ALA A 39 -21.23 6.24 -7.32
C ALA A 39 -20.77 7.71 -7.39
N GLU A 40 -19.56 7.97 -6.90
CA GLU A 40 -18.94 9.30 -6.96
C GLU A 40 -18.39 9.67 -8.34
N GLY A 41 -18.43 8.77 -9.33
CA GLY A 41 -17.88 9.02 -10.67
C GLY A 41 -16.37 9.23 -10.66
N ALA A 42 -15.64 8.60 -9.74
CA ALA A 42 -14.19 8.73 -9.67
C ALA A 42 -13.52 8.00 -10.87
N PRO A 43 -12.61 8.65 -11.61
CA PRO A 43 -11.92 8.06 -12.75
C PRO A 43 -10.86 7.05 -12.29
N VAL A 44 -11.27 5.80 -12.09
CA VAL A 44 -10.41 4.68 -11.68
C VAL A 44 -10.36 3.63 -12.79
N ASP A 45 -9.16 3.28 -13.24
CA ASP A 45 -8.95 2.27 -14.27
C ASP A 45 -8.95 0.84 -13.70
N SER A 46 -8.49 0.66 -12.46
CA SER A 46 -8.43 -0.65 -11.82
C SER A 46 -8.45 -0.58 -10.29
N PHE A 47 -9.00 -1.62 -9.67
CA PHE A 47 -9.05 -1.82 -8.23
C PHE A 47 -8.22 -3.04 -7.84
N ALA A 48 -7.15 -2.83 -7.08
CA ALA A 48 -6.31 -3.91 -6.56
C ALA A 48 -6.79 -4.34 -5.17
N VAL A 49 -7.52 -5.46 -5.13
CA VAL A 49 -8.12 -6.03 -3.91
C VAL A 49 -7.20 -7.13 -3.36
N GLY A 50 -6.84 -7.02 -2.08
CA GLY A 50 -5.95 -7.98 -1.39
C GLY A 50 -6.69 -8.75 -0.31
N SER A 51 -6.60 -8.26 0.94
CA SER A 51 -7.09 -8.94 2.15
C SER A 51 -8.54 -9.42 2.09
N TYR A 52 -9.41 -8.71 1.35
CA TYR A 52 -10.82 -9.10 1.20
C TYR A 52 -11.03 -10.41 0.42
N ILE A 53 -10.10 -10.78 -0.47
CA ILE A 53 -10.21 -11.99 -1.30
C ILE A 53 -9.20 -13.08 -0.94
N SER A 54 -8.17 -12.77 -0.16
CA SER A 54 -7.22 -13.77 0.36
C SER A 54 -7.87 -14.49 1.55
N GLY A 55 -8.47 -15.65 1.29
CA GLY A 55 -9.41 -16.36 2.18
C GLY A 55 -8.91 -16.92 3.52
N ALA A 56 -7.81 -16.42 4.09
CA ALA A 56 -7.38 -16.74 5.45
C ALA A 56 -7.41 -15.46 6.31
N SER A 57 -7.89 -15.56 7.56
CA SER A 57 -7.75 -14.48 8.55
C SER A 57 -6.28 -14.10 8.64
N PRO A 58 -5.87 -12.93 8.13
CA PRO A 58 -4.47 -12.59 8.09
C PRO A 58 -3.97 -12.34 9.52
N ILE A 59 -2.76 -12.78 9.83
CA ILE A 59 -2.01 -12.15 10.90
C ILE A 59 -1.59 -10.79 10.34
N ASP A 60 -2.25 -9.73 10.79
CA ASP A 60 -1.92 -8.37 10.38
C ASP A 60 -0.50 -8.04 10.84
N PHE A 61 0.42 -7.95 9.88
CA PHE A 61 1.76 -7.46 10.12
C PHE A 61 2.09 -6.40 9.08
N THR A 62 2.96 -5.46 9.45
CA THR A 62 3.53 -4.50 8.51
C THR A 62 5.05 -4.63 8.58
N GLY A 63 5.65 -5.04 7.46
CA GLY A 63 7.09 -4.93 7.28
C GLY A 63 7.44 -3.52 6.80
N ASP A 64 8.08 -2.74 7.66
CA ASP A 64 8.64 -1.44 7.27
C ASP A 64 10.16 -1.52 7.21
N LEU A 65 10.75 -0.81 6.25
CA LEU A 65 12.19 -0.55 6.23
C LEU A 65 12.50 0.56 7.23
N LYS A 66 13.25 0.21 8.27
CA LYS A 66 13.49 1.07 9.45
C LYS A 66 14.93 1.59 9.54
N GLU A 67 15.84 1.00 8.77
CA GLU A 67 17.26 1.31 8.75
C GLU A 67 17.86 0.88 7.40
N ILE A 68 18.79 1.67 6.88
CA ILE A 68 19.66 1.32 5.74
C ILE A 68 21.09 1.65 6.14
N ASP A 69 22.00 0.68 6.05
CA ASP A 69 23.43 0.85 6.34
C ASP A 69 23.71 1.52 7.70
N GLY A 70 22.96 1.13 8.75
CA GLY A 70 23.08 1.71 10.10
C GLY A 70 22.39 3.07 10.28
N ASN A 71 21.81 3.65 9.24
CA ASN A 71 21.10 4.93 9.31
C ASN A 71 19.59 4.72 9.52
N PRO A 72 19.01 5.20 10.63
CA PRO A 72 17.58 5.10 10.89
C PRO A 72 16.75 5.84 9.83
N ILE A 73 15.77 5.16 9.24
CA ILE A 73 14.85 5.74 8.25
C ILE A 73 13.41 5.31 8.52
N ALA A 74 12.45 6.06 7.97
CA ALA A 74 11.04 5.70 8.03
C ALA A 74 10.24 6.45 6.96
N LYS A 75 9.09 5.89 6.58
CA LYS A 75 8.06 6.61 5.83
C LYS A 75 7.59 7.82 6.66
N ARG A 76 7.19 8.90 5.99
CA ARG A 76 6.62 10.09 6.64
C ARG A 76 5.49 9.67 7.60
N GLY A 77 5.54 10.17 8.83
CA GLY A 77 4.56 9.86 9.89
C GLY A 77 4.84 8.58 10.69
N ARG A 78 5.99 7.92 10.47
CA ARG A 78 6.44 6.76 11.27
C ARG A 78 7.74 7.10 12.01
N ILE A 79 7.97 6.46 13.15
CA ILE A 79 9.19 6.60 13.94
C ILE A 79 10.33 5.83 13.25
N PRO A 80 11.51 6.42 12.99
CA PRO A 80 12.66 5.73 12.39
C PRO A 80 13.40 4.82 13.39
N GLY A 81 14.19 3.88 12.88
CA GLY A 81 15.05 3.00 13.69
C GLY A 81 14.38 1.70 14.13
N VAL A 82 15.19 0.68 14.42
CA VAL A 82 14.72 -0.67 14.77
C VAL A 82 13.75 -0.61 15.95
N THR A 83 12.59 -1.25 15.80
CA THR A 83 11.58 -1.35 16.85
C THR A 83 11.60 -2.76 17.42
N SER A 84 11.74 -2.88 18.74
CA SER A 84 11.65 -4.18 19.41
C SER A 84 10.24 -4.74 19.31
N SER A 85 10.11 -6.00 18.93
CA SER A 85 8.84 -6.74 18.92
C SER A 85 9.03 -8.05 19.69
N PRO A 86 8.28 -8.28 20.77
CA PRO A 86 8.48 -9.46 21.62
C PRO A 86 8.13 -10.78 20.91
N ASP A 87 7.27 -10.73 19.89
CA ASP A 87 6.77 -11.91 19.18
C ASP A 87 7.63 -12.28 17.96
N ILE A 88 8.69 -11.52 17.66
CA ILE A 88 9.55 -11.72 16.50
C ILE A 88 10.95 -12.13 16.96
N ARG A 89 11.47 -13.22 16.39
CA ARG A 89 12.86 -13.65 16.53
C ARG A 89 13.58 -13.63 15.20
N ARG A 90 14.87 -13.24 15.22
CA ARG A 90 15.73 -13.34 14.04
C ARG A 90 15.97 -14.81 13.72
N VAL A 91 15.78 -15.19 12.46
CA VAL A 91 16.10 -16.54 11.96
C VAL A 91 17.38 -16.46 11.15
N ASP A 92 18.33 -17.35 11.42
CA ASP A 92 19.53 -17.49 10.61
C ASP A 92 19.20 -18.20 9.30
N LEU A 93 19.46 -17.52 8.18
CA LEU A 93 19.19 -18.01 6.83
C LEU A 93 20.44 -18.56 6.14
N ALA A 94 21.58 -18.68 6.83
CA ALA A 94 22.83 -19.19 6.24
C ALA A 94 22.65 -20.54 5.55
N ALA A 95 21.86 -21.44 6.15
CA ALA A 95 21.54 -22.76 5.59
C ALA A 95 20.70 -22.69 4.29
N TRP A 96 19.93 -21.62 4.07
CA TRP A 96 19.06 -21.44 2.89
C TRP A 96 19.77 -20.77 1.71
N ARG A 97 20.91 -20.12 1.95
CA ARG A 97 21.70 -19.42 0.91
C ARG A 97 22.74 -20.31 0.23
N ALA A 98 22.97 -21.50 0.76
CA ALA A 98 23.97 -22.46 0.27
C ALA A 98 23.37 -23.54 -0.67
N SER A 99 22.08 -23.46 -0.98
CA SER A 99 21.31 -24.40 -1.80
C SER A 99 20.77 -23.75 -3.07
#